data_AF-A0A538S3E1-F1
#
_entry.id   AF-A0A538S3E1-F1
#
_cell.length_a   1.000
_cell.length_b   1.000
_cell.length_c   1.000
_cell.angle_alpha   90.00
_cell.angle_beta   90.00
_cell.angle_gamma   90.00
#
_symmetry.space_group_name_H-M   'P 1'
#
loop_
_entity.id
_entity.type
_entity.pdbx_description
1 polymer ?
#
loop_
_entity_poly.entity_id
_entity_poly.type
_entity_poly.pdbx_seq_one_letter_code
_entity_poly.pdbx_strand_id
1 'polypeptide(L)'
;MSRLRIALPMAALLLLAGLSWAADKDSTLLTATGTVDKADKTSLTITPRGRTGRFEKSITLKLTGTSNVSLLTTQKRAGKTINVQRTVDAGDLSAGQNIAVIYTTGPAGSVVLAAVVQPASNR
;
A
#
# COMPACT_ATOMS: atom_id res chain seq x y z
N MET A 1 22.79 -36.21 40.21
CA MET A 1 23.14 -36.10 38.77
C MET A 1 21.94 -36.24 37.79
N SER A 2 20.69 -36.50 38.23
CA SER A 2 19.55 -36.64 37.29
C SER A 2 18.83 -35.33 36.95
N ARG A 3 18.87 -34.31 37.83
CA ARG A 3 18.16 -33.03 37.62
C ARG A 3 18.77 -32.14 36.52
N LEU A 4 20.07 -32.28 36.27
CA LEU A 4 20.78 -31.53 35.21
C LEU A 4 20.50 -32.09 33.81
N ARG A 5 20.12 -33.37 33.71
CA ARG A 5 19.87 -34.06 32.42
C ARG A 5 18.53 -33.67 31.78
N ILE A 6 17.58 -33.16 32.57
CA ILE A 6 16.23 -32.77 32.12
C ILE A 6 16.16 -31.26 31.85
N ALA A 7 16.94 -30.45 32.56
CA ALA A 7 16.97 -28.99 32.37
C ALA A 7 17.50 -28.59 30.99
N LEU A 8 18.50 -29.31 30.47
CA LEU A 8 19.14 -29.02 29.20
C LEU A 8 18.22 -29.21 27.97
N PRO A 9 17.50 -30.34 27.80
CA PRO A 9 16.57 -30.48 26.68
C PRO A 9 15.37 -29.53 26.77
N MET A 10 14.92 -29.19 27.98
CA MET A 10 13.80 -28.25 28.15
C MET A 10 14.20 -26.81 27.80
N ALA A 11 15.41 -26.38 28.17
CA ALA A 11 15.97 -25.09 27.75
C ALA A 11 16.17 -25.02 26.22
N ALA A 12 16.63 -26.12 25.59
CA ALA A 12 16.74 -26.20 24.14
C ALA A 12 15.37 -26.10 23.45
N LEU A 13 14.33 -26.78 23.98
CA LEU A 13 12.99 -26.72 23.42
C LEU A 13 12.36 -25.31 23.52
N LEU A 14 12.62 -24.61 24.63
CA LEU A 14 12.19 -23.22 24.83
C LEU A 14 12.90 -22.25 23.88
N LEU A 15 14.19 -22.46 23.62
CA LEU A 15 14.96 -21.67 22.64
C LEU A 15 14.47 -21.89 21.20
N LEU A 16 14.11 -23.13 20.83
CA LEU A 16 13.53 -23.41 19.51
C LEU A 16 12.13 -22.81 19.34
N ALA A 17 11.31 -22.78 20.39
CA ALA A 17 9.98 -22.16 20.34
C ALA A 17 10.04 -20.63 20.16
N GLY A 18 11.09 -19.97 20.67
CA GLY A 18 11.30 -18.53 20.51
C GLY A 18 11.66 -18.10 19.08
N LEU A 19 12.30 -18.98 18.29
CA LEU A 19 12.71 -18.68 16.91
C LEU A 19 11.53 -18.64 15.92
N SER A 20 10.39 -19.25 16.25
CA SER A 20 9.22 -19.30 15.36
C SER A 20 8.36 -18.02 15.36
N TRP A 21 8.61 -17.09 16.28
CA TRP A 21 7.81 -15.85 16.39
C TRP A 21 8.40 -14.65 15.64
N ALA A 22 9.62 -14.77 15.10
CA ALA A 22 10.28 -13.70 14.34
C ALA A 22 10.28 -13.92 12.82
N ALA A 23 9.46 -14.84 12.31
CA ALA A 23 9.22 -14.92 10.88
C ALA A 23 8.32 -13.76 10.47
N ASP A 24 8.92 -12.59 10.21
CA ASP A 24 8.30 -11.51 9.47
C ASP A 24 7.73 -12.12 8.19
N LYS A 25 6.39 -12.26 8.14
CA LYS A 25 5.72 -12.77 6.95
C LYS A 25 6.02 -11.81 5.81
N ASP A 26 6.54 -12.35 4.72
CA ASP A 26 6.90 -11.58 3.54
C ASP A 26 5.74 -10.69 3.10
N SER A 27 6.04 -9.39 2.99
CA SER A 27 5.11 -8.41 2.49
C SER A 27 4.97 -8.61 0.98
N THR A 28 3.76 -8.90 0.50
CA THR A 28 3.53 -9.14 -0.94
C THR A 28 3.34 -7.81 -1.64
N LEU A 29 4.10 -7.56 -2.72
CA LEU A 29 3.95 -6.38 -3.56
C LEU A 29 2.81 -6.57 -4.56
N LEU A 30 1.89 -5.62 -4.60
CA LEU A 30 0.69 -5.66 -5.42
C LEU A 30 0.48 -4.33 -6.14
N THR A 31 -0.29 -4.38 -7.22
CA THR A 31 -0.71 -3.19 -7.96
C THR A 31 -2.22 -3.22 -8.21
N ALA A 32 -2.81 -2.04 -8.30
CA ALA A 32 -4.21 -1.89 -8.70
C ALA A 32 -4.38 -0.60 -9.51
N THR A 33 -5.33 -0.61 -10.43
CA THR A 33 -5.78 0.59 -11.14
C THR A 33 -7.27 0.70 -10.99
N GLY A 34 -7.83 1.91 -10.92
CA GLY A 34 -9.25 2.08 -10.67
C GLY A 34 -9.63 3.53 -10.42
N THR A 35 -10.60 3.75 -9.54
CA THR A 35 -11.04 5.08 -9.13
C THR A 35 -10.91 5.27 -7.62
N VAL A 36 -10.60 6.49 -7.19
CA VAL A 36 -10.69 6.89 -5.78
C VAL A 36 -12.15 6.84 -5.35
N ASP A 37 -12.44 6.12 -4.28
CA ASP A 37 -13.76 6.10 -3.65
C ASP A 37 -13.81 7.13 -2.52
N LYS A 38 -12.82 7.07 -1.62
CA LYS A 38 -12.65 8.00 -0.51
C LYS A 38 -11.17 8.14 -0.17
N ALA A 39 -10.73 9.34 0.20
CA ALA A 39 -9.39 9.56 0.73
C ALA A 39 -9.46 10.40 2.00
N ASP A 40 -8.71 9.97 3.02
CA ASP A 40 -8.53 10.66 4.28
C ASP A 40 -7.02 10.82 4.56
N LYS A 41 -6.63 11.51 5.64
CA LYS A 41 -5.21 11.73 5.96
C LYS A 41 -4.39 10.45 6.18
N THR A 42 -5.04 9.35 6.58
CA THR A 42 -4.38 8.10 6.97
C THR A 42 -4.84 6.89 6.16
N SER A 43 -5.79 7.07 5.25
CA SER A 43 -6.35 5.98 4.47
C SER A 43 -6.74 6.43 3.05
N LEU A 44 -6.66 5.49 2.13
CA LEU A 44 -7.05 5.66 0.74
C LEU A 44 -7.90 4.47 0.33
N THR A 45 -9.19 4.71 0.09
CA THR A 45 -10.11 3.70 -0.44
C THR A 45 -10.23 3.87 -1.94
N ILE A 46 -9.97 2.80 -2.67
CA ILE A 46 -10.11 2.76 -4.12
C ILE A 46 -11.06 1.64 -4.51
N THR A 47 -11.69 1.80 -5.67
CA THR A 47 -12.45 0.76 -6.35
C THR A 47 -11.63 0.30 -7.55
N PRO A 48 -10.88 -0.81 -7.43
CA PRO A 48 -10.06 -1.32 -8.51
C PRO A 48 -10.89 -1.73 -9.71
N ARG A 49 -10.27 -1.72 -10.89
CA ARG A 49 -10.77 -2.37 -12.09
C ARG A 49 -10.02 -3.66 -12.30
N GLY A 50 -10.76 -4.74 -12.45
CA GLY A 50 -10.22 -6.06 -12.75
C GLY A 50 -9.68 -6.14 -14.16
N ARG A 51 -9.10 -7.30 -14.51
CA ARG A 51 -8.53 -7.55 -15.85
C ARG A 51 -9.54 -7.41 -16.99
N THR A 52 -10.83 -7.51 -16.69
CA THR A 52 -11.95 -7.34 -17.62
C THR A 52 -12.43 -5.90 -17.76
N GLY A 53 -11.81 -4.95 -17.04
CA GLY A 53 -12.20 -3.55 -16.98
C GLY A 53 -13.40 -3.26 -16.07
N ARG A 54 -14.03 -4.28 -15.49
CA ARG A 54 -15.12 -4.14 -14.53
C ARG A 54 -14.60 -3.71 -13.17
N PHE A 55 -15.40 -2.94 -12.44
CA PHE A 55 -15.10 -2.60 -11.06
C PHE A 55 -15.15 -3.84 -10.17
N GLU A 56 -14.14 -3.98 -9.32
CA GLU A 56 -14.03 -5.00 -8.28
C GLU A 56 -14.43 -4.41 -6.91
N LYS A 57 -14.36 -5.23 -5.87
CA LYS A 57 -14.64 -4.79 -4.50
C LYS A 57 -13.65 -3.69 -4.10
N SER A 58 -14.16 -2.63 -3.48
CA SER A 58 -13.33 -1.56 -2.95
C SER A 58 -12.34 -2.08 -1.91
N ILE A 59 -11.13 -1.56 -1.94
CA ILE A 59 -10.06 -1.86 -0.99
C ILE A 59 -9.65 -0.59 -0.28
N THR A 60 -9.49 -0.68 1.04
CA THR A 60 -8.98 0.42 1.88
C THR A 60 -7.51 0.16 2.17
N LEU A 61 -6.66 1.10 1.79
CA LEU A 61 -5.22 1.06 1.96
C LEU A 61 -4.82 2.09 3.03
N LYS A 62 -3.88 1.72 3.90
CA LYS A 62 -3.30 2.64 4.88
C LYS A 62 -2.27 3.54 4.20
N LEU A 63 -2.27 4.81 4.59
CA LEU A 63 -1.22 5.76 4.25
C LEU A 63 -0.28 5.89 5.46
N THR A 64 1.01 5.74 5.20
CA THR A 64 2.09 5.91 6.18
C THR A 64 2.94 7.13 5.80
N GLY A 65 3.85 7.55 6.68
CA GLY A 65 4.81 8.62 6.37
C GLY A 65 5.78 8.31 5.22
N THR A 66 5.76 7.07 4.72
CA THR A 66 6.55 6.60 3.57
C THR A 66 5.72 6.42 2.31
N SER A 67 4.40 6.61 2.38
CA SER A 67 3.52 6.55 1.21
C SER A 67 3.70 7.80 0.35
N ASN A 68 3.88 7.61 -0.97
CA ASN A 68 3.92 8.73 -1.91
C ASN A 68 2.61 8.79 -2.72
N VAL A 69 1.91 9.91 -2.66
CA VAL A 69 0.74 10.17 -3.50
C VAL A 69 1.07 11.33 -4.43
N SER A 70 0.89 11.11 -5.72
CA SER A 70 1.25 12.07 -6.76
C SER A 70 0.09 12.32 -7.72
N LEU A 71 -0.12 13.58 -8.08
CA LEU A 71 -1.02 14.00 -9.13
C LEU A 71 -0.28 14.06 -10.47
N LEU A 72 -0.76 13.31 -11.46
CA LEU A 72 -0.31 13.40 -12.84
C LEU A 72 -0.88 14.66 -13.49
N THR A 73 -0.01 15.57 -13.90
CA THR A 73 -0.39 16.82 -14.58
C THR A 73 0.53 17.09 -15.76
N THR A 74 0.35 18.22 -16.43
CA THR A 74 1.15 18.63 -17.58
C THR A 74 1.82 19.98 -17.34
N GLN A 75 3.02 20.16 -17.89
CA GLN A 75 3.75 21.43 -17.85
C GLN A 75 4.29 21.78 -19.24
N LYS A 76 4.35 23.07 -19.59
CA LYS A 76 5.07 23.54 -20.78
C LYS A 76 6.55 23.73 -20.45
N ARG A 77 7.44 23.07 -21.20
CA ARG A 77 8.89 23.21 -21.09
C ARG A 77 9.49 23.30 -22.50
N ALA A 78 10.24 24.38 -22.78
CA ALA A 78 10.81 24.63 -24.10
C ALA A 78 9.79 24.51 -25.26
N GLY A 79 8.59 25.06 -25.06
CA GLY A 79 7.50 25.01 -26.05
C GLY A 79 6.77 23.67 -26.18
N LYS A 80 7.16 22.63 -25.43
CA LYS A 80 6.53 21.30 -25.46
C LYS A 80 5.73 21.03 -24.19
N THR A 81 4.57 20.40 -24.33
CA THR A 81 3.79 19.87 -23.19
C THR A 81 4.38 18.54 -22.76
N ILE A 82 4.76 18.42 -21.49
CA ILE A 82 5.29 17.20 -20.88
C ILE A 82 4.42 16.78 -19.70
N ASN A 83 4.32 15.47 -19.46
CA ASN A 83 3.69 14.92 -18.26
C ASN A 83 4.65 15.07 -17.07
N VAL A 84 4.11 15.49 -15.93
CA VAL A 84 4.84 15.62 -14.66
C VAL A 84 4.00 15.06 -13.52
N GLN A 85 4.67 14.60 -12.47
CA GLN A 85 4.01 14.13 -11.25
C GLN A 85 4.34 15.11 -10.12
N ARG A 86 3.32 15.63 -9.45
CA ARG A 86 3.46 16.52 -8.30
C ARG A 86 2.93 15.79 -7.06
N THR A 87 3.73 15.70 -6.01
CA THR A 87 3.26 15.16 -4.72
C THR A 87 2.08 15.97 -4.20
N VAL A 88 1.06 15.27 -3.72
CA VAL A 88 -0.16 15.84 -3.12
C VAL A 88 -0.50 15.10 -1.84
N ASP A 89 -1.25 15.75 -0.96
CA ASP A 89 -1.80 15.06 0.20
C ASP A 89 -3.00 14.22 -0.20
N ALA A 90 -3.22 13.09 0.49
CA ALA A 90 -4.36 12.24 0.20
C ALA A 90 -5.71 12.96 0.43
N GLY A 91 -5.76 13.93 1.35
CA GLY A 91 -6.95 14.75 1.57
C GLY A 91 -7.31 15.68 0.41
N ASP A 92 -6.39 15.90 -0.54
CA ASP A 92 -6.65 16.69 -1.76
C ASP A 92 -7.30 15.85 -2.86
N LEU A 93 -7.41 14.53 -2.66
CA LEU A 93 -8.03 13.64 -3.63
C LEU A 93 -9.55 13.70 -3.52
N SER A 94 -10.21 13.71 -4.67
CA SER A 94 -11.66 13.68 -4.82
C SER A 94 -12.11 12.30 -5.29
N ALA A 95 -13.31 11.90 -4.85
CA ALA A 95 -13.95 10.69 -5.34
C ALA A 95 -14.12 10.72 -6.87
N GLY A 96 -13.98 9.56 -7.50
CA GLY A 96 -14.09 9.38 -8.96
C GLY A 96 -12.81 9.66 -9.75
N GLN A 97 -11.74 10.16 -9.13
CA GLN A 97 -10.45 10.33 -9.80
C GLN A 97 -9.84 8.98 -10.21
N ASN A 98 -9.34 8.89 -11.45
CA ASN A 98 -8.60 7.70 -11.89
C ASN A 98 -7.27 7.59 -11.14
N ILE A 99 -6.94 6.39 -10.68
CA ILE A 99 -5.76 6.13 -9.86
C ILE A 99 -5.08 4.83 -10.27
N ALA A 100 -3.75 4.84 -10.22
CA ALA A 100 -2.91 3.65 -10.20
C ALA A 100 -2.14 3.62 -8.89
N VAL A 101 -2.15 2.48 -8.19
CA VAL A 101 -1.50 2.31 -6.90
C VAL A 101 -0.60 1.07 -6.88
N ILE A 102 0.56 1.24 -6.25
CA ILE A 102 1.45 0.18 -5.82
C ILE A 102 1.31 0.10 -4.31
N TYR A 103 0.96 -1.07 -3.80
CA TYR A 103 0.71 -1.30 -2.38
C TYR A 103 1.32 -2.63 -1.95
N THR A 104 1.45 -2.80 -0.65
CA THR A 104 1.83 -4.09 -0.08
C THR A 104 0.78 -4.58 0.89
N THR A 105 0.69 -5.90 1.07
CA THR A 105 -0.15 -6.52 2.08
C THR A 105 0.70 -7.47 2.93
N GLY A 106 0.46 -7.44 4.24
CA GLY A 106 1.18 -8.23 5.23
C GLY A 106 0.45 -8.24 6.59
N PRO A 107 1.10 -8.68 7.67
CA PRO A 107 0.48 -8.78 9.00
C PRO A 107 -0.12 -7.47 9.52
N ALA A 108 0.47 -6.33 9.14
CA ALA A 108 -0.01 -4.99 9.51
C ALA A 108 -1.17 -4.46 8.65
N GLY A 109 -1.62 -5.24 7.65
CA GLY A 109 -2.65 -4.87 6.68
C GLY A 109 -2.06 -4.33 5.37
N SER A 110 -2.92 -3.71 4.55
CA SER A 110 -2.53 -3.18 3.25
C SER A 110 -2.07 -1.73 3.34
N VAL A 111 -0.89 -1.42 2.79
CA VAL A 111 -0.22 -0.11 2.88
C VAL A 111 0.14 0.40 1.49
N VAL A 112 -0.15 1.68 1.22
CA VAL A 112 0.25 2.36 -0.01
C VAL A 112 1.75 2.58 0.00
N LEU A 113 2.43 2.20 -1.10
CA LEU A 113 3.81 2.57 -1.34
C LEU A 113 3.88 3.80 -2.25
N ALA A 114 3.22 3.73 -3.40
CA ALA A 114 3.13 4.82 -4.35
C ALA A 114 1.76 4.84 -5.03
N ALA A 115 1.19 6.03 -5.25
CA ALA A 115 -0.05 6.21 -5.98
C ALA A 115 0.08 7.38 -6.96
N VAL A 116 -0.39 7.19 -8.18
CA VAL A 116 -0.47 8.22 -9.20
C VAL A 116 -1.93 8.43 -9.57
N VAL A 117 -2.41 9.66 -9.41
CA VAL A 117 -3.81 10.04 -9.59
C VAL A 117 -3.94 11.00 -10.76
N GLN A 118 -4.98 10.86 -11.58
CA GLN A 118 -5.31 11.85 -12.60
C GLN A 118 -6.12 13.00 -11.99
N PRO A 119 -6.12 14.21 -12.60
CA PRO A 119 -6.98 15.30 -12.17
C PRO A 119 -8.46 14.86 -12.17
N ALA A 120 -9.25 15.43 -11.26
CA ALA A 120 -10.69 15.22 -11.27
C ALA A 120 -11.23 15.63 -12.65
N SER A 121 -12.02 14.74 -13.27
CA SER A 121 -12.71 15.08 -14.51
C SER A 121 -13.80 16.07 -14.13
N ASN A 122 -13.56 17.36 -14.35
CA ASN A 122 -14.64 18.35 -14.37
C ASN A 122 -15.59 17.96 -15.52
N ARG A 123 -16.68 17.25 -15.20
CA ARG A 123 -17.87 17.16 -16.03
C ARG A 123 -18.97 17.96 -15.38
#